data_AF-A0A365K2U4-F1
#
_entry.id   AF-A0A365K2U4-F1
#
_cell.length_a   1.000
_cell.length_b   1.000
_cell.length_c   1.000
_cell.angle_alpha   90.00
_cell.angle_beta   90.00
_cell.angle_gamma   90.00
#
_symmetry.space_group_name_H-M   'P 1'
#
loop_
_entity.id
_entity.type
_entity.pdbx_description
1 polymer ?
#
loop_
_entity_poly.entity_id
_entity_poly.type
_entity_poly.pdbx_seq_one_letter_code
_entity_poly.pdbx_strand_id
1 'polypeptide(L)'
;MEFHLLENGINSLKIGINFYNKFQDYYYDTDTSAYEFDENSYLKLALLNIHHSVEILTKKTLSDVNELLIYSDISSKSNLLEYINFENEIVVPLYEALTVADAQVYTIDYSESIKRLKVIFGGMKEEYFETLIGIGQLRNQITHLGISKPIDSHTIVGAINRTLEFIKSFFLEFRQLSENQLLIGEIELSYLNGSRVEEWIWRSVMAEQFKLLCDLVIQSCDFVNSEYEKELLEFNIHVESDITIKLKQAEEESFLLWSSNYPNIDATIFMGVSKNGNEEDEIVAIIDHTENKYLYLCKNPYKSYDHYPYYKKFWKKDKNTIRVEMNVENFSKLLKNTLQRTGIS
;
A
#
# COMPACT_ATOMS: atom_id res chain seq x y z
N MET A 1 0.71 6.31 -35.54
CA MET A 1 1.08 6.54 -34.14
C MET A 1 1.89 5.34 -33.72
N GLU A 2 3.19 5.50 -33.62
CA GLU A 2 4.11 4.46 -33.14
C GLU A 2 4.30 4.71 -31.66
N PHE A 3 4.03 3.69 -30.83
CA PHE A 3 4.32 3.79 -29.41
C PHE A 3 5.50 2.89 -29.10
N HIS A 4 6.65 3.51 -28.83
CA HIS A 4 7.77 2.81 -28.22
C HIS A 4 7.33 2.26 -26.86
N LEU A 5 7.91 1.13 -26.43
CA LEU A 5 7.51 0.44 -25.19
C LEU A 5 7.47 1.40 -23.99
N LEU A 6 8.48 2.27 -23.85
CA LEU A 6 8.52 3.25 -22.76
C LEU A 6 7.35 4.24 -22.81
N GLU A 7 7.11 4.87 -23.95
CA GLU A 7 6.05 5.86 -24.12
C GLU A 7 4.67 5.24 -23.88
N ASN A 8 4.45 4.01 -24.35
CA ASN A 8 3.21 3.28 -24.10
C ASN A 8 3.00 3.01 -22.60
N GLY A 9 4.06 2.57 -21.90
CA GLY A 9 4.02 2.30 -20.47
C GLY A 9 3.71 3.56 -19.65
N ILE A 10 4.34 4.69 -20.01
CA ILE A 10 4.13 5.99 -19.36
C ILE A 10 2.74 6.57 -19.68
N ASN A 11 2.26 6.44 -20.91
CA ASN A 11 0.92 6.90 -21.28
C ASN A 11 -0.16 6.11 -20.51
N SER A 12 -0.02 4.78 -20.46
CA SER A 12 -0.90 3.92 -19.67
C SER A 12 -0.90 4.30 -18.18
N LEU A 13 0.27 4.66 -17.63
CA LEU A 13 0.39 5.14 -16.26
C LEU A 13 -0.41 6.43 -16.04
N LYS A 14 -0.21 7.43 -16.90
CA LYS A 14 -0.89 8.73 -16.82
C LYS A 14 -2.41 8.57 -16.90
N ILE A 15 -2.89 7.73 -17.81
CA ILE A 15 -4.32 7.43 -17.94
C ILE A 15 -4.83 6.75 -16.66
N GLY A 16 -4.07 5.79 -16.12
CA GLY A 16 -4.39 5.11 -14.88
C GLY A 16 -4.48 6.05 -13.68
N ILE A 17 -3.50 6.94 -13.53
CA ILE A 17 -3.46 7.99 -12.50
C ILE A 17 -4.66 8.93 -12.65
N ASN A 18 -4.98 9.38 -13.86
CA ASN A 18 -6.12 10.24 -14.11
C ASN A 18 -7.44 9.60 -13.64
N PHE A 19 -7.69 8.33 -14.01
CA PHE A 19 -8.87 7.62 -13.52
C PHE A 19 -8.84 7.39 -12.00
N TYR A 20 -7.67 7.16 -11.43
CA TYR A 20 -7.53 6.99 -10.00
C TYR A 20 -7.84 8.28 -9.23
N ASN A 21 -7.36 9.42 -9.72
CA ASN A 21 -7.65 10.72 -9.14
C ASN A 21 -9.16 11.03 -9.22
N LYS A 22 -9.81 10.76 -10.36
CA LYS A 22 -11.27 10.90 -10.48
C LYS A 22 -12.06 10.02 -9.49
N PHE A 23 -11.57 8.80 -9.23
CA PHE A 23 -12.15 7.96 -8.19
C PHE A 23 -11.96 8.59 -6.79
N GLN A 24 -10.78 9.14 -6.50
CA GLN A 24 -10.51 9.80 -5.22
C GLN A 24 -11.37 11.05 -5.04
N ASP A 25 -11.49 11.88 -6.07
CA ASP A 25 -12.29 13.11 -6.05
C ASP A 25 -13.77 12.80 -5.76
N TYR A 26 -14.28 11.66 -6.23
CA TYR A 26 -15.64 11.18 -5.92
C TYR A 26 -15.92 11.04 -4.41
N TYR A 27 -14.90 10.80 -3.58
CA TYR A 27 -15.04 10.72 -2.13
C TYR A 27 -15.03 12.09 -1.42
N TYR A 28 -14.52 13.11 -2.09
CA TYR A 28 -14.45 14.47 -1.54
C TYR A 28 -15.54 15.39 -2.10
N ASP A 29 -16.08 15.08 -3.27
CA ASP A 29 -17.12 15.88 -3.93
C ASP A 29 -18.52 15.56 -3.41
N THR A 30 -19.27 16.62 -3.10
CA THR A 30 -20.69 16.52 -2.71
C THR A 30 -21.64 16.50 -3.92
N ASP A 31 -21.16 16.90 -5.10
CA ASP A 31 -21.90 16.90 -6.35
C ASP A 31 -21.24 15.98 -7.39
N THR A 32 -21.83 14.81 -7.59
CA THR A 32 -21.31 13.79 -8.51
C THR A 32 -21.87 13.91 -9.92
N SER A 33 -22.69 14.93 -10.22
CA SER A 33 -23.34 15.10 -11.53
C SER A 33 -22.38 15.44 -12.68
N ALA A 34 -21.15 15.89 -12.35
CA ALA A 34 -20.11 16.19 -13.32
C ALA A 34 -19.31 14.96 -13.80
N TYR A 35 -19.53 13.78 -13.19
CA TYR A 35 -18.76 12.58 -13.49
C TYR A 35 -19.38 11.77 -14.64
N GLU A 36 -18.52 11.31 -15.55
CA GLU A 36 -18.92 10.53 -16.73
C GLU A 36 -19.26 9.08 -16.37
N PHE A 37 -18.62 8.54 -15.33
CA PHE A 37 -18.78 7.16 -14.87
C PHE A 37 -19.11 7.12 -13.38
N ASP A 38 -19.61 5.97 -12.92
CA ASP A 38 -19.69 5.70 -11.49
C ASP A 38 -18.29 5.49 -10.87
N GLU A 39 -18.21 5.63 -9.55
CA GLU A 39 -17.01 5.41 -8.73
C GLU A 39 -16.28 4.10 -9.09
N ASN A 40 -17.00 2.98 -9.13
CA ASN A 40 -16.42 1.65 -9.33
C ASN A 40 -15.84 1.49 -10.74
N SER A 41 -16.47 2.13 -11.72
CA SER A 41 -15.98 2.19 -13.09
C SER A 41 -14.65 2.95 -13.18
N TYR A 42 -14.50 4.07 -12.47
CA TYR A 42 -13.20 4.76 -12.38
C TYR A 42 -12.13 3.90 -11.74
N LEU A 43 -12.43 3.25 -10.61
CA LEU A 43 -11.50 2.37 -9.92
C LEU A 43 -11.05 1.20 -10.80
N LYS A 44 -11.99 0.59 -11.51
CA LYS A 44 -11.72 -0.49 -12.48
C LYS A 44 -10.79 -0.01 -13.60
N LEU A 45 -11.07 1.15 -14.19
CA LEU A 45 -10.25 1.70 -15.28
C LEU A 45 -8.85 2.07 -14.78
N ALA A 46 -8.74 2.63 -13.57
CA ALA A 46 -7.46 2.89 -12.92
C ALA A 46 -6.64 1.60 -12.78
N LEU A 47 -7.23 0.55 -12.20
CA LEU A 47 -6.59 -0.75 -12.01
C LEU A 47 -6.08 -1.33 -13.34
N LEU A 48 -6.92 -1.30 -14.39
CA LEU A 48 -6.57 -1.86 -15.70
C LEU A 48 -5.38 -1.14 -16.34
N ASN A 49 -5.40 0.20 -16.32
CA ASN A 49 -4.37 1.02 -16.95
C ASN A 49 -3.05 0.98 -16.16
N ILE A 50 -3.10 0.99 -14.83
CA ILE A 50 -1.90 0.86 -13.98
C ILE A 50 -1.29 -0.54 -14.13
N HIS A 51 -2.10 -1.60 -14.10
CA HIS A 51 -1.62 -2.95 -14.39
C HIS A 51 -0.95 -3.04 -15.77
N HIS A 52 -1.57 -2.45 -16.80
CA HIS A 52 -1.00 -2.44 -18.15
C HIS A 52 0.33 -1.68 -18.20
N SER A 53 0.41 -0.52 -17.52
CA SER A 53 1.66 0.23 -17.38
C SER A 53 2.77 -0.63 -16.78
N VAL A 54 2.51 -1.33 -15.68
CA VAL A 54 3.48 -2.25 -15.06
C VAL A 54 3.97 -3.31 -16.04
N GLU A 55 3.06 -3.92 -16.81
CA GLU A 55 3.42 -4.93 -17.80
C GLU A 55 4.41 -4.39 -18.84
N ILE A 56 4.09 -3.22 -19.39
CA ILE A 56 4.86 -2.59 -20.46
C ILE A 56 6.20 -2.06 -19.94
N LEU A 57 6.21 -1.40 -18.78
CA LEU A 57 7.45 -0.92 -18.14
C LEU A 57 8.36 -2.08 -17.74
N THR A 58 7.79 -3.20 -17.29
CA THR A 58 8.53 -4.44 -17.03
C THR A 58 9.18 -4.95 -18.31
N LYS A 59 8.40 -5.05 -19.41
CA LYS A 59 8.91 -5.49 -20.71
C LYS A 59 10.02 -4.56 -21.21
N LYS A 60 9.86 -3.23 -21.09
CA LYS A 60 10.91 -2.26 -21.42
C LYS A 60 12.18 -2.50 -20.59
N THR A 61 12.04 -2.68 -19.28
CA THR A 61 13.18 -2.91 -18.38
C THR A 61 13.93 -4.21 -18.73
N LEU A 62 13.18 -5.25 -19.09
CA LEU A 62 13.75 -6.53 -19.54
C LEU A 62 14.43 -6.40 -20.91
N SER A 63 13.80 -5.72 -21.87
CA SER A 63 14.36 -5.53 -23.21
C SER A 63 15.65 -4.72 -23.17
N ASP A 64 15.78 -3.78 -22.23
CA ASP A 64 17.01 -2.99 -22.03
C ASP A 64 18.20 -3.82 -21.56
N VAL A 65 17.94 -4.97 -20.92
CA VAL A 65 18.99 -5.95 -20.61
C VAL A 65 19.27 -6.83 -21.81
N ASN A 66 18.20 -7.39 -22.39
CA ASN A 66 18.28 -8.21 -23.59
C ASN A 66 16.88 -8.28 -24.23
N GLU A 67 16.77 -7.88 -25.48
CA GLU A 67 15.50 -7.83 -26.22
C GLU A 67 14.79 -9.19 -26.29
N LEU A 68 15.51 -10.30 -26.21
CA LEU A 68 14.92 -11.64 -26.24
C LEU A 68 14.10 -11.97 -24.99
N LEU A 69 14.30 -11.23 -23.89
CA LEU A 69 13.67 -11.52 -22.60
C LEU A 69 12.17 -11.25 -22.57
N ILE A 70 11.62 -10.53 -23.55
CA ILE A 70 10.18 -10.24 -23.61
C ILE A 70 9.40 -11.21 -24.49
N TYR A 71 10.06 -12.17 -25.14
CA TYR A 71 9.41 -13.14 -26.01
C TYR A 71 9.19 -14.48 -25.31
N SER A 72 8.09 -15.13 -25.69
CA SER A 72 7.66 -16.40 -25.12
C SER A 72 8.37 -17.61 -25.75
N ASP A 73 8.67 -17.54 -27.05
CA ASP A 73 9.37 -18.59 -27.80
C ASP A 73 10.57 -18.01 -28.57
N ILE A 74 11.76 -18.41 -28.15
CA ILE A 74 13.05 -18.05 -28.77
C ILE A 74 13.67 -19.23 -29.53
N SER A 75 12.92 -20.32 -29.70
CA SER A 75 13.41 -21.51 -30.42
C SER A 75 13.52 -21.25 -31.91
N SER A 76 14.22 -22.14 -32.62
CA SER A 76 14.32 -22.10 -34.09
C SER A 76 12.99 -22.28 -34.82
N LYS A 77 11.90 -22.56 -34.10
CA LYS A 77 10.55 -22.64 -34.65
C LYS A 77 9.82 -21.31 -34.59
N SER A 78 10.34 -20.32 -33.87
CA SER A 78 9.74 -18.99 -33.85
C SER A 78 10.27 -18.18 -35.03
N ASN A 79 9.38 -17.40 -35.65
CA ASN A 79 9.75 -16.45 -36.70
C ASN A 79 10.68 -15.34 -36.16
N LEU A 80 10.89 -15.26 -34.84
CA LEU A 80 11.72 -14.26 -34.18
C LEU A 80 13.15 -14.21 -34.72
N LEU A 81 13.77 -15.38 -34.95
CA LEU A 81 15.17 -15.46 -35.39
C LEU A 81 15.38 -14.87 -36.79
N GLU A 82 14.34 -14.79 -37.62
CA GLU A 82 14.39 -14.20 -38.96
C GLU A 82 14.60 -12.67 -38.93
N TYR A 83 14.27 -12.04 -37.80
CA TYR A 83 14.36 -10.59 -37.60
C TYR A 83 15.58 -10.18 -36.75
N ILE A 84 16.32 -11.14 -36.19
CA ILE A 84 17.57 -10.87 -35.49
C ILE A 84 18.66 -10.65 -36.54
N ASN A 85 18.97 -9.39 -36.82
CA ASN A 85 19.97 -9.02 -37.81
C ASN A 85 21.37 -9.11 -37.18
N PHE A 86 22.10 -10.20 -37.45
CA PHE A 86 23.46 -10.39 -36.91
C PHE A 86 24.53 -9.53 -37.61
N GLU A 87 24.22 -8.87 -38.72
CA GLU A 87 25.23 -8.29 -39.63
C GLU A 87 25.15 -6.76 -39.90
N ASN A 88 24.21 -5.99 -39.34
CA ASN A 88 24.05 -4.56 -39.67
C ASN A 88 24.31 -3.58 -38.50
N GLU A 89 25.00 -2.48 -38.81
CA GLU A 89 25.37 -1.38 -37.88
C GLU A 89 24.18 -0.50 -37.42
N ILE A 90 22.99 -0.68 -38.03
CA ILE A 90 21.77 0.03 -37.64
C ILE A 90 20.99 -0.84 -36.65
N VAL A 91 21.12 -0.53 -35.37
CA VAL A 91 20.42 -1.21 -34.27
C VAL A 91 19.03 -0.60 -34.12
N VAL A 92 18.09 -1.03 -34.97
CA VAL A 92 16.65 -0.83 -34.70
C VAL A 92 16.26 -1.86 -33.63
N PRO A 93 15.60 -1.47 -32.53
CA PRO A 93 15.14 -2.43 -31.53
C PRO A 93 14.26 -3.52 -32.15
N LEU A 94 14.46 -4.78 -31.76
CA LEU A 94 13.77 -5.93 -32.37
C LEU A 94 12.25 -5.79 -32.33
N TYR A 95 11.69 -5.21 -31.26
CA TYR A 95 10.25 -5.00 -31.15
C TYR A 95 9.70 -4.02 -32.21
N GLU A 96 10.50 -3.03 -32.64
CA GLU A 96 10.13 -2.08 -33.70
C GLU A 96 10.18 -2.78 -35.06
N ALA A 97 11.24 -3.56 -35.30
CA ALA A 97 11.37 -4.35 -36.52
C ALA A 97 10.19 -5.32 -36.70
N LEU A 98 9.79 -6.01 -35.63
CA LEU A 98 8.64 -6.91 -35.64
C LEU A 98 7.31 -6.18 -35.86
N THR A 99 7.15 -4.97 -35.30
CA THR A 99 5.94 -4.17 -35.46
C THR A 99 5.78 -3.68 -36.91
N VAL A 100 6.86 -3.19 -37.52
CA VAL A 100 6.86 -2.76 -38.93
C VAL A 100 6.59 -3.95 -39.87
N ALA A 101 7.10 -5.12 -39.53
CA ALA A 101 6.92 -6.34 -40.32
C ALA A 101 5.56 -7.04 -40.11
N ASP A 102 4.70 -6.54 -39.21
CA ASP A 102 3.46 -7.21 -38.78
C ASP A 102 3.69 -8.69 -38.39
N ALA A 103 4.83 -8.94 -37.74
CA ALA A 103 5.27 -10.29 -37.42
C ALA A 103 4.44 -10.89 -36.29
N GLN A 104 3.94 -12.10 -36.49
CA GLN A 104 3.14 -12.83 -35.50
C GLN A 104 4.03 -13.46 -34.41
N VAL A 105 4.56 -12.62 -33.51
CA VAL A 105 5.42 -13.04 -32.40
C VAL A 105 4.73 -12.81 -31.07
N TYR A 106 4.64 -13.87 -30.26
CA TYR A 106 4.04 -13.79 -28.93
C TYR A 106 5.04 -13.29 -27.88
N THR A 107 4.68 -12.20 -27.20
CA THR A 107 5.40 -11.73 -26.01
C THR A 107 4.98 -12.53 -24.78
N ILE A 108 5.81 -12.50 -23.74
CA ILE A 108 5.46 -13.08 -22.45
C ILE A 108 4.24 -12.37 -21.84
N ASP A 109 3.48 -13.12 -21.04
CA ASP A 109 2.38 -12.55 -20.27
C ASP A 109 2.88 -11.76 -19.03
N TYR A 110 1.94 -11.12 -18.34
CA TYR A 110 2.21 -10.36 -17.12
C TYR A 110 2.88 -11.19 -16.01
N SER A 111 2.38 -12.40 -15.74
CA SER A 111 2.91 -13.21 -14.64
C SER A 111 4.34 -13.64 -14.91
N GLU A 112 4.64 -14.00 -16.16
CA GLU A 112 5.97 -14.35 -16.60
C GLU A 112 6.91 -13.14 -16.62
N SER A 113 6.43 -11.96 -17.01
CA SER A 113 7.24 -10.73 -16.99
C SER A 113 7.68 -10.36 -15.58
N ILE A 114 6.79 -10.43 -14.58
CA ILE A 114 7.13 -10.16 -13.17
C ILE A 114 8.11 -11.21 -12.62
N LYS A 115 7.94 -12.50 -12.95
CA LYS A 115 8.89 -13.55 -12.54
C LYS A 115 10.28 -13.31 -13.10
N ARG A 116 10.39 -13.00 -14.40
CA ARG A 116 11.67 -12.68 -15.05
C ARG A 116 12.30 -11.44 -14.43
N LEU A 117 11.51 -10.41 -14.16
CA LEU A 117 11.97 -9.18 -13.51
C LEU A 117 12.62 -9.46 -12.15
N LYS A 118 11.98 -10.28 -11.30
CA LYS A 118 12.52 -10.70 -9.99
C LYS A 118 13.83 -11.48 -10.11
N VAL A 119 13.92 -12.40 -11.07
CA VAL A 119 15.10 -13.24 -11.28
C VAL A 119 16.30 -12.42 -11.77
N ILE A 120 16.07 -11.53 -12.74
CA ILE A 120 17.14 -10.78 -13.41
C ILE A 120 17.70 -9.68 -12.53
N PHE A 121 16.84 -8.94 -11.83
CA PHE A 121 17.26 -7.81 -10.98
C PHE A 121 17.35 -8.19 -9.51
N GLY A 122 17.79 -9.42 -9.20
CA GLY A 122 17.86 -10.00 -7.85
C GLY A 122 18.11 -8.95 -6.77
N GLY A 123 17.15 -8.78 -5.85
CA GLY A 123 17.09 -7.63 -4.95
C GLY A 123 15.72 -6.95 -4.86
N MET A 124 14.77 -7.32 -5.73
CA MET A 124 13.37 -6.96 -5.54
C MET A 124 12.86 -7.51 -4.20
N LYS A 125 12.39 -6.62 -3.31
CA LYS A 125 11.75 -7.01 -2.05
C LYS A 125 10.57 -7.94 -2.33
N GLU A 126 10.39 -8.95 -1.49
CA GLU A 126 9.29 -9.92 -1.66
C GLU A 126 7.93 -9.22 -1.66
N GLU A 127 7.79 -8.13 -0.89
CA GLU A 127 6.57 -7.33 -0.77
C GLU A 127 6.17 -6.68 -2.10
N TYR A 128 7.15 -6.20 -2.87
CA TYR A 128 6.92 -5.67 -4.20
C TYR A 128 6.48 -6.77 -5.17
N PHE A 129 7.13 -7.93 -5.11
CA PHE A 129 6.71 -9.07 -5.92
C PHE A 129 5.28 -9.51 -5.59
N GLU A 130 4.95 -9.67 -4.30
CA GLU A 130 3.61 -10.00 -3.82
C GLU A 130 2.57 -8.95 -4.26
N THR A 131 2.93 -7.66 -4.20
CA THR A 131 2.07 -6.55 -4.68
C THR A 131 1.75 -6.67 -6.18
N LEU A 132 2.77 -6.92 -7.01
CA LEU A 132 2.60 -7.04 -8.46
C LEU A 132 1.79 -8.29 -8.84
N ILE A 133 2.02 -9.42 -8.15
CA ILE A 133 1.17 -10.60 -8.33
C ILE A 133 -0.29 -10.29 -7.90
N GLY A 134 -0.46 -9.57 -6.79
CA GLY A 134 -1.77 -9.17 -6.27
C GLY A 134 -2.58 -8.30 -7.24
N ILE A 135 -1.96 -7.26 -7.83
CA ILE A 135 -2.65 -6.40 -8.80
C ILE A 135 -3.06 -7.18 -10.06
N GLY A 136 -2.26 -8.16 -10.51
CA GLY A 136 -2.62 -9.07 -11.60
C GLY A 136 -3.83 -9.96 -11.29
N GLN A 137 -3.92 -10.47 -10.06
CA GLN A 137 -5.06 -11.25 -9.60
C GLN A 137 -6.33 -10.40 -9.52
N LEU A 138 -6.25 -9.21 -8.93
CA LEU A 138 -7.37 -8.26 -8.85
C LEU A 138 -7.87 -7.87 -10.23
N ARG A 139 -6.95 -7.57 -11.16
CA ARG A 139 -7.29 -7.25 -12.55
C ARG A 139 -8.11 -8.39 -13.19
N ASN A 140 -7.65 -9.63 -13.06
CA ASN A 140 -8.37 -10.79 -13.61
C ASN A 140 -9.74 -10.99 -12.98
N GLN A 141 -9.86 -10.79 -11.66
CA GLN A 141 -11.15 -10.87 -10.96
C GLN A 141 -12.12 -9.82 -11.49
N ILE A 142 -11.70 -8.55 -11.57
CA ILE A 142 -12.57 -7.45 -12.00
C ILE A 142 -12.96 -7.56 -13.49
N THR A 143 -12.07 -8.07 -14.35
CA THR A 143 -12.39 -8.24 -15.78
C THR A 143 -13.37 -9.39 -16.03
N HIS A 144 -13.24 -10.51 -15.33
CA HIS A 144 -13.99 -11.73 -15.63
C HIS A 144 -15.21 -11.97 -14.76
N LEU A 145 -15.13 -11.61 -13.47
CA LEU A 145 -16.22 -11.86 -12.52
C LEU A 145 -17.12 -10.63 -12.35
N GLY A 146 -16.68 -9.47 -12.85
CA GLY A 146 -17.25 -8.19 -12.43
C GLY A 146 -17.12 -7.99 -10.92
N ILE A 147 -17.57 -6.86 -10.41
CA ILE A 147 -17.64 -6.60 -8.96
C ILE A 147 -18.89 -7.31 -8.39
N SER A 148 -19.10 -8.58 -8.75
CA SER A 148 -20.28 -9.37 -8.37
C SER A 148 -20.11 -10.06 -7.01
N LYS A 149 -18.86 -10.23 -6.56
CA LYS A 149 -18.52 -10.27 -5.14
C LYS A 149 -18.16 -8.85 -4.72
N PRO A 150 -18.52 -8.41 -3.50
CA PRO A 150 -17.94 -7.20 -2.92
C PRO A 150 -16.43 -7.46 -2.76
N ILE A 151 -15.67 -7.19 -3.83
CA ILE A 151 -14.25 -6.94 -3.70
C ILE A 151 -14.21 -5.63 -2.97
N ASP A 152 -13.64 -5.67 -1.78
CA ASP A 152 -13.58 -4.50 -0.94
C ASP A 152 -12.76 -3.42 -1.65
N SER A 153 -13.37 -2.27 -1.91
CA SER A 153 -12.73 -1.18 -2.66
C SER A 153 -11.41 -0.78 -2.02
N HIS A 154 -11.28 -0.84 -0.68
CA HIS A 154 -10.00 -0.54 -0.02
C HIS A 154 -8.88 -1.49 -0.46
N THR A 155 -9.18 -2.77 -0.75
CA THR A 155 -8.17 -3.73 -1.21
C THR A 155 -7.64 -3.36 -2.59
N ILE A 156 -8.51 -2.88 -3.48
CA ILE A 156 -8.11 -2.44 -4.83
C ILE A 156 -7.32 -1.14 -4.74
N VAL A 157 -7.81 -0.17 -3.97
CA VAL A 157 -7.14 1.13 -3.73
C VAL A 157 -5.75 0.90 -3.15
N GLY A 158 -5.63 0.04 -2.15
CA GLY A 158 -4.33 -0.34 -1.59
C GLY A 158 -3.39 -1.01 -2.57
N ALA A 159 -3.90 -1.92 -3.41
CA ALA A 159 -3.08 -2.55 -4.44
C ALA A 159 -2.57 -1.51 -5.47
N ILE A 160 -3.40 -0.53 -5.83
CA ILE A 160 -3.01 0.59 -6.68
C ILE A 160 -1.92 1.42 -5.98
N ASN A 161 -2.14 1.85 -4.73
CA ASN A 161 -1.18 2.65 -3.95
C ASN A 161 0.21 1.98 -3.91
N ARG A 162 0.26 0.71 -3.51
CA ARG A 162 1.53 -0.04 -3.43
C ARG A 162 2.18 -0.26 -4.79
N THR A 163 1.37 -0.39 -5.85
CA THR A 163 1.90 -0.48 -7.22
C THR A 163 2.48 0.86 -7.69
N LEU A 164 1.85 1.98 -7.36
CA LEU A 164 2.35 3.32 -7.66
C LEU A 164 3.68 3.59 -6.93
N GLU A 165 3.77 3.22 -5.66
CA GLU A 165 5.03 3.26 -4.89
C GLU A 165 6.11 2.42 -5.58
N PHE A 166 5.80 1.19 -5.98
CA PHE A 166 6.74 0.34 -6.73
C PHE A 166 7.18 0.98 -8.05
N ILE A 167 6.25 1.54 -8.83
CA ILE A 167 6.58 2.18 -10.11
C ILE A 167 7.55 3.34 -9.88
N LYS A 168 7.27 4.21 -8.90
CA LYS A 168 8.15 5.31 -8.53
C LYS A 168 9.54 4.78 -8.14
N SER A 169 9.61 3.94 -7.11
CA SER A 169 10.90 3.52 -6.55
C SER A 169 11.72 2.63 -7.49
N PHE A 170 11.07 1.71 -8.20
CA PHE A 170 11.77 0.79 -9.07
C PHE A 170 11.95 1.35 -10.48
N PHE A 171 10.88 1.70 -11.20
CA PHE A 171 11.00 2.10 -12.61
C PHE A 171 11.55 3.51 -12.82
N LEU A 172 11.11 4.47 -12.00
CA LEU A 172 11.48 5.88 -12.19
C LEU A 172 12.77 6.25 -11.47
N GLU A 173 12.93 5.84 -10.22
CA GLU A 173 14.10 6.22 -9.41
C GLU A 173 15.28 5.25 -9.62
N PHE A 174 15.08 3.95 -9.38
CA PHE A 174 16.17 2.97 -9.49
C PHE A 174 16.57 2.70 -10.96
N ARG A 175 15.59 2.53 -11.84
CA ARG A 175 15.82 2.24 -13.26
C ARG A 175 15.97 3.48 -14.14
N GLN A 176 15.60 4.66 -13.64
CA GLN A 176 15.73 5.94 -14.36
C GLN A 176 15.07 5.88 -15.75
N LEU A 177 13.95 5.16 -15.88
CA LEU A 177 13.26 5.04 -17.17
C LEU A 177 12.67 6.37 -17.66
N SER A 178 12.43 7.31 -16.74
CA SER A 178 12.01 8.66 -17.08
C SER A 178 12.48 9.65 -16.03
N GLU A 179 13.05 10.77 -16.47
CA GLU A 179 13.41 11.90 -15.60
C GLU A 179 12.24 12.88 -15.39
N ASN A 180 11.02 12.49 -15.75
CA ASN A 180 9.84 13.36 -15.67
C ASN A 180 9.42 13.61 -14.21
N GLN A 181 10.00 14.65 -13.62
CA GLN A 181 9.72 15.07 -12.24
C GLN A 181 8.24 15.40 -11.99
N LEU A 182 7.51 15.89 -13.01
CA LEU A 182 6.08 16.15 -12.88
C LEU A 182 5.31 14.85 -12.66
N LEU A 183 5.64 13.79 -13.42
CA LEU A 183 5.00 12.49 -13.26
C LEU A 183 5.29 11.87 -11.88
N ILE A 184 6.51 12.04 -11.36
CA ILE A 184 6.86 11.59 -10.00
C ILE A 184 6.00 12.31 -8.96
N GLY A 185 5.88 13.65 -9.07
CA GLY A 185 5.01 14.42 -8.19
C GLY A 185 3.53 14.06 -8.30
N GLU A 186 3.04 13.76 -9.50
CA GLU A 186 1.68 13.25 -9.71
C GLU A 186 1.47 11.90 -9.00
N ILE A 187 2.43 10.97 -9.11
CA ILE A 187 2.36 9.67 -8.43
C ILE A 187 2.32 9.85 -6.91
N GLU A 188 3.17 10.71 -6.36
CA GLU A 188 3.23 10.99 -4.92
C GLU A 188 1.91 11.57 -4.39
N LEU A 189 1.33 12.53 -5.11
CA LEU A 189 0.07 13.14 -4.74
C LEU A 189 -1.07 12.10 -4.80
N SER A 190 -1.16 11.33 -5.89
CA SER A 190 -2.15 10.26 -6.05
C SER A 190 -2.00 9.18 -4.99
N TYR A 191 -0.78 8.81 -4.61
CA TYR A 191 -0.51 7.86 -3.53
C TYR A 191 -0.99 8.40 -2.18
N LEU A 192 -0.69 9.67 -1.87
CA LEU A 192 -1.07 10.29 -0.60
C LEU A 192 -2.60 10.38 -0.45
N ASN A 193 -3.28 10.87 -1.49
CA ASN A 193 -4.74 10.94 -1.51
C ASN A 193 -5.36 9.56 -1.49
N GLY A 194 -4.79 8.62 -2.25
CA GLY A 194 -5.22 7.24 -2.30
C GLY A 194 -5.08 6.52 -0.96
N SER A 195 -4.05 6.83 -0.16
CA SER A 195 -3.87 6.25 1.18
C SER A 195 -4.97 6.71 2.13
N ARG A 196 -5.39 7.98 2.05
CA ARG A 196 -6.51 8.51 2.84
C ARG A 196 -7.84 7.87 2.45
N VAL A 197 -8.07 7.70 1.15
CA VAL A 197 -9.27 7.03 0.63
C VAL A 197 -9.28 5.55 1.02
N GLU A 198 -8.15 4.84 0.93
CA GLU A 198 -8.02 3.45 1.38
C GLU A 198 -8.42 3.30 2.84
N GLU A 199 -7.87 4.15 3.72
CA GLU A 199 -8.19 4.16 5.13
C GLU A 199 -9.66 4.47 5.39
N TRP A 200 -10.23 5.47 4.72
CA TRP A 200 -11.63 5.85 4.89
C TRP A 200 -12.60 4.72 4.49
N ILE A 201 -12.35 4.04 3.36
CA ILE A 201 -13.17 2.90 2.92
C ILE A 201 -13.01 1.76 3.91
N TRP A 202 -11.77 1.41 4.29
CA TRP A 202 -11.49 0.33 5.23
C TRP A 202 -12.16 0.57 6.58
N ARG A 203 -12.12 1.80 7.11
CA ARG A 203 -12.80 2.18 8.35
C ARG A 203 -14.31 2.04 8.24
N SER A 204 -14.89 2.40 7.10
CA SER A 204 -16.33 2.24 6.85
C SER A 204 -16.74 0.76 6.89
N VAL A 205 -15.88 -0.13 6.38
CA VAL A 205 -16.07 -1.59 6.47
C VAL A 205 -15.89 -2.10 7.90
N MET A 206 -14.94 -1.53 8.65
CA MET A 206 -14.63 -1.90 10.05
C MET A 206 -15.40 -1.08 11.10
N ALA A 207 -16.48 -0.41 10.74
CA ALA A 207 -17.12 0.60 11.58
C ALA A 207 -17.59 0.06 12.94
N GLU A 208 -18.13 -1.16 12.99
CA GLU A 208 -18.56 -1.79 14.23
C GLU A 208 -17.37 -2.13 15.14
N GLN A 209 -16.30 -2.67 14.56
CA GLN A 209 -15.06 -3.01 15.26
C GLN A 209 -14.40 -1.76 15.83
N PHE A 210 -14.37 -0.68 15.06
CA PHE A 210 -13.80 0.59 15.48
C PHE A 210 -14.63 1.22 16.61
N LYS A 211 -15.96 1.14 16.55
CA LYS A 211 -16.82 1.57 17.65
C LYS A 211 -16.53 0.80 18.94
N LEU A 212 -16.44 -0.53 18.87
CA LEU A 212 -16.10 -1.37 20.03
C LEU A 212 -14.73 -1.02 20.60
N LEU A 213 -13.75 -0.71 19.74
CA LEU A 213 -12.44 -0.24 20.15
C LEU A 213 -12.54 1.10 20.88
N CYS A 214 -13.23 2.10 20.32
CA CYS A 214 -13.42 3.38 20.99
C CYS A 214 -14.09 3.23 22.36
N ASP A 215 -15.17 2.45 22.44
CA ASP A 215 -15.87 2.19 23.70
C ASP A 215 -14.95 1.54 24.74
N LEU A 216 -14.09 0.61 24.31
CA LEU A 216 -13.09 -0.03 25.17
C LEU A 216 -12.05 0.98 25.67
N VAL A 217 -11.51 1.83 24.79
CA VAL A 217 -10.49 2.82 25.18
C VAL A 217 -11.07 3.82 26.18
N ILE A 218 -12.29 4.32 25.94
CA ILE A 218 -12.99 5.25 26.85
C ILE A 218 -13.14 4.61 28.23
N GLN A 219 -13.73 3.40 28.30
CA GLN A 219 -13.92 2.69 29.57
C GLN A 219 -12.59 2.42 30.29
N SER A 220 -11.52 2.16 29.54
CA SER A 220 -10.20 1.90 30.10
C SER A 220 -9.55 3.16 30.67
N CYS A 221 -9.73 4.31 30.00
CA CYS A 221 -9.33 5.62 30.51
C CYS A 221 -10.09 5.98 31.79
N ASP A 222 -11.41 5.79 31.80
CA ASP A 222 -12.26 6.04 32.98
C ASP A 222 -11.86 5.15 34.16
N PHE A 223 -11.62 3.87 33.90
CA PHE A 223 -11.14 2.93 34.91
C PHE A 223 -9.80 3.38 35.52
N VAL A 224 -8.83 3.74 34.68
CA VAL A 224 -7.53 4.23 35.15
C VAL A 224 -7.71 5.53 35.95
N ASN A 225 -8.44 6.51 35.42
CA ASN A 225 -8.71 7.78 36.11
C ASN A 225 -9.39 7.57 37.47
N SER A 226 -10.26 6.57 37.63
CA SER A 226 -10.92 6.28 38.91
C SER A 226 -9.98 5.81 40.02
N GLU A 227 -8.78 5.32 39.66
CA GLU A 227 -7.75 4.92 40.62
C GLU A 227 -6.86 6.09 41.09
N TYR A 228 -6.95 7.26 40.44
CA TYR A 228 -6.17 8.44 40.79
C TYR A 228 -7.09 9.54 41.34
N GLU A 229 -6.61 10.31 42.33
CA GLU A 229 -7.40 11.38 42.97
C GLU A 229 -7.74 12.55 42.02
N LYS A 230 -7.11 12.60 40.84
CA LYS A 230 -7.35 13.58 39.78
C LYS A 230 -7.54 12.84 38.45
N GLU A 231 -8.40 13.36 37.58
CA GLU A 231 -8.46 12.91 36.19
C GLU A 231 -7.12 13.21 35.51
N LEU A 232 -6.34 12.18 35.21
CA LEU A 232 -5.00 12.30 34.62
C LEU A 232 -5.03 12.13 33.11
N LEU A 233 -5.87 11.22 32.62
CA LEU A 233 -5.99 10.85 31.21
C LEU A 233 -7.14 11.57 30.53
N GLU A 234 -6.91 12.00 29.31
CA GLU A 234 -7.93 12.53 28.40
C GLU A 234 -7.91 11.74 27.09
N PHE A 235 -9.07 11.18 26.72
CA PHE A 235 -9.26 10.52 25.44
C PHE A 235 -9.70 11.52 24.39
N ASN A 236 -9.03 11.51 23.25
CA ASN A 236 -9.31 12.36 22.10
C ASN A 236 -9.28 11.53 20.82
N ILE A 237 -10.26 11.73 19.94
CA ILE A 237 -10.23 11.17 18.58
C ILE A 237 -9.85 12.29 17.63
N HIS A 238 -8.74 12.13 16.92
CA HIS A 238 -8.31 13.04 15.87
C HIS A 238 -8.75 12.48 14.51
N VAL A 239 -9.38 13.31 13.67
CA VAL A 239 -9.79 12.97 12.29
C VAL A 239 -10.64 11.70 12.19
N GLU A 240 -11.45 11.42 13.22
CA GLU A 240 -12.33 10.23 13.32
C GLU A 240 -11.62 8.86 13.21
N SER A 241 -10.32 8.79 12.89
CA SER A 241 -9.52 7.59 12.62
C SER A 241 -8.46 7.31 13.68
N ASP A 242 -7.88 8.36 14.27
CA ASP A 242 -6.74 8.24 15.15
C ASP A 242 -7.19 8.41 16.60
N ILE A 243 -6.92 7.39 17.40
CA ILE A 243 -7.12 7.43 18.83
C ILE A 243 -5.89 8.06 19.46
N THR A 244 -6.10 9.11 20.24
CA THR A 244 -5.06 9.74 21.04
C THR A 244 -5.47 9.77 22.50
N ILE A 245 -4.52 9.51 23.37
CA ILE A 245 -4.70 9.58 24.82
C ILE A 245 -3.64 10.54 25.32
N LYS A 246 -4.09 11.63 25.96
CA LYS A 246 -3.24 12.71 26.45
C LYS A 246 -3.21 12.72 27.98
N LEU A 247 -2.17 13.33 28.52
CA LEU A 247 -2.04 13.64 29.94
C LEU A 247 -2.50 15.08 30.20
N LYS A 248 -3.45 15.28 31.12
CA LYS A 248 -4.06 16.60 31.36
C LYS A 248 -3.12 17.68 31.92
N GLN A 249 -1.94 17.31 32.45
CA GLN A 249 -1.03 18.24 33.16
C GLN A 249 0.20 18.67 32.35
N ALA A 250 0.33 18.26 31.10
CA ALA A 250 1.45 18.72 30.28
C ALA A 250 1.12 20.08 29.62
N GLU A 251 1.99 21.07 29.85
CA GLU A 251 1.86 22.42 29.30
C GLU A 251 2.11 22.49 27.78
N GLU A 252 2.56 21.38 27.17
CA GLU A 252 2.72 21.16 25.73
C GLU A 252 1.93 19.89 25.32
N GLU A 253 1.66 19.69 24.02
CA GLU A 253 0.92 18.53 23.48
C GLU A 253 1.62 17.17 23.75
N SER A 254 1.65 16.71 25.01
CA SER A 254 2.23 15.42 25.35
C SER A 254 1.17 14.33 25.17
N PHE A 255 1.31 13.57 24.09
CA PHE A 255 0.56 12.34 23.90
C PHE A 255 1.13 11.26 24.83
N LEU A 256 0.28 10.52 25.53
CA LEU A 256 0.69 9.28 26.21
C LEU A 256 0.78 8.15 25.20
N LEU A 257 -0.23 8.09 24.34
CA LEU A 257 -0.45 7.03 23.38
C LEU A 257 -1.22 7.59 22.19
N TRP A 258 -0.85 7.19 20.99
CA TRP A 258 -1.56 7.53 19.77
C TRP A 258 -1.66 6.28 18.89
N SER A 259 -2.62 6.26 17.95
CA SER A 259 -2.82 5.12 17.06
C SER A 259 -2.72 5.50 15.60
N SER A 260 -2.36 4.53 14.77
CA SER A 260 -2.52 4.61 13.31
C SER A 260 -3.18 3.35 12.76
N ASN A 261 -4.00 3.52 11.74
CA ASN A 261 -4.62 2.43 11.01
C ASN A 261 -3.73 2.00 9.84
N TYR A 262 -3.66 0.69 9.62
CA TYR A 262 -2.92 0.06 8.54
C TYR A 262 -3.85 -0.92 7.82
N PRO A 263 -4.66 -0.43 6.86
CA PRO A 263 -5.63 -1.23 6.11
C PRO A 263 -5.01 -2.46 5.45
N ASN A 264 -3.79 -2.33 4.92
CA ASN A 264 -3.07 -3.39 4.21
C ASN A 264 -2.78 -4.63 5.06
N ILE A 265 -2.79 -4.50 6.39
CA ILE A 265 -2.61 -5.59 7.35
C ILE A 265 -3.79 -5.69 8.32
N ASP A 266 -4.91 -5.03 8.02
CA ASP A 266 -6.12 -4.98 8.84
C ASP A 266 -5.81 -4.71 10.31
N ALA A 267 -5.02 -3.68 10.60
CA ALA A 267 -4.55 -3.46 11.97
C ALA A 267 -4.61 -1.99 12.39
N THR A 268 -4.87 -1.77 13.68
CA THR A 268 -4.61 -0.50 14.35
C THR A 268 -3.40 -0.69 15.27
N ILE A 269 -2.37 0.12 15.08
CA ILE A 269 -1.15 0.08 15.88
C ILE A 269 -1.15 1.24 16.85
N PHE A 270 -0.92 0.94 18.13
CA PHE A 270 -0.76 1.93 19.19
C PHE A 270 0.72 2.17 19.48
N MET A 271 1.09 3.44 19.45
CA MET A 271 2.42 3.95 19.70
C MET A 271 2.44 4.80 20.97
N GLY A 272 3.46 4.60 21.80
CA GLY A 272 3.69 5.36 23.02
C GLY A 272 4.93 6.24 22.92
N VAL A 273 5.00 7.26 23.77
CA VAL A 273 6.16 8.17 23.84
C VAL A 273 7.31 7.53 24.62
N SER A 274 8.52 7.58 24.06
CA SER A 274 9.74 7.04 24.69
C SER A 274 10.24 7.92 25.85
N LYS A 275 10.86 7.28 26.85
CA LYS A 275 11.39 7.93 28.08
C LYS A 275 12.46 9.00 27.85
N ASN A 276 13.10 9.00 26.68
CA ASN A 276 14.40 9.67 26.50
C ASN A 276 14.36 10.94 25.65
N GLY A 277 13.18 11.46 25.29
CA GLY A 277 13.10 12.67 24.45
C GLY A 277 13.68 12.50 23.03
N ASN A 278 14.05 11.27 22.66
CA ASN A 278 14.27 10.90 21.27
C ASN A 278 12.89 10.66 20.66
N GLU A 279 12.58 11.40 19.61
CA GLU A 279 11.32 11.43 18.84
C GLU A 279 11.00 10.11 18.11
N GLU A 280 11.39 8.95 18.64
CA GLU A 280 11.09 7.65 18.04
C GLU A 280 9.82 7.08 18.68
N ASP A 281 8.76 6.99 17.88
CA ASP A 281 7.52 6.35 18.27
C ASP A 281 7.72 4.85 18.54
N GLU A 282 7.31 4.41 19.73
CA GLU A 282 7.46 3.03 20.17
C GLU A 282 6.13 2.28 20.05
N ILE A 283 6.09 1.21 19.25
CA ILE A 283 4.93 0.30 19.15
C ILE A 283 4.76 -0.42 20.49
N VAL A 284 3.64 -0.16 21.16
CA VAL A 284 3.33 -0.77 22.47
C VAL A 284 2.21 -1.81 22.39
N ALA A 285 1.27 -1.64 21.46
CA ALA A 285 0.18 -2.58 21.26
C ALA A 285 -0.34 -2.56 19.84
N ILE A 286 -0.96 -3.67 19.42
CA ILE A 286 -1.50 -3.86 18.08
C ILE A 286 -2.86 -4.54 18.20
N ILE A 287 -3.84 -4.04 17.45
CA ILE A 287 -5.14 -4.68 17.27
C ILE A 287 -5.20 -5.19 15.84
N ASP A 288 -5.43 -6.51 15.71
CA ASP A 288 -5.67 -7.15 14.42
C ASP A 288 -7.17 -7.28 14.22
N HIS A 289 -7.75 -6.52 13.30
CA HIS A 289 -9.18 -6.50 13.01
C HIS A 289 -9.68 -7.76 12.32
N THR A 290 -8.80 -8.67 11.91
CA THR A 290 -9.17 -10.04 11.51
C THR A 290 -9.37 -10.98 12.71
N GLU A 291 -8.93 -10.55 13.90
CA GLU A 291 -9.01 -11.28 15.16
C GLU A 291 -9.59 -10.40 16.27
N ASN A 292 -10.84 -9.96 16.06
CA ASN A 292 -11.58 -8.88 16.74
C ASN A 292 -11.77 -9.06 18.27
N LYS A 293 -11.15 -10.09 18.88
CA LYS A 293 -11.21 -10.43 20.30
C LYS A 293 -9.87 -10.26 21.01
N TYR A 294 -8.80 -9.95 20.28
CA TYR A 294 -7.45 -10.00 20.80
C TYR A 294 -6.71 -8.68 20.63
N LEU A 295 -5.97 -8.34 21.67
CA LEU A 295 -4.98 -7.28 21.72
C LEU A 295 -3.60 -7.94 21.77
N TYR A 296 -2.67 -7.47 20.94
CA TYR A 296 -1.28 -7.90 20.97
C TYR A 296 -0.47 -6.86 21.74
N LEU A 297 0.00 -7.23 22.92
CA LEU A 297 0.85 -6.38 23.76
C LEU A 297 2.32 -6.66 23.49
N CYS A 298 3.13 -5.63 23.32
CA CYS A 298 4.56 -5.75 23.13
C CYS A 298 5.25 -5.85 24.51
N LYS A 299 5.96 -6.95 24.79
CA LYS A 299 6.72 -7.14 26.04
C LYS A 299 7.77 -6.04 26.19
N ASN A 300 8.52 -5.83 25.10
CA ASN A 300 9.37 -4.66 24.90
C ASN A 300 8.83 -3.90 23.69
N PRO A 301 8.72 -2.57 23.74
CA PRO A 301 8.23 -1.82 22.60
C PRO A 301 9.15 -1.98 21.39
N TYR A 302 8.55 -1.99 20.20
CA TYR A 302 9.33 -1.94 18.96
C TYR A 302 9.54 -0.49 18.56
N LYS A 303 10.65 -0.22 17.90
CA LYS A 303 10.83 1.05 17.22
C LYS A 303 10.00 1.04 15.95
N SER A 304 9.14 2.04 15.74
CA SER A 304 8.21 2.09 14.61
C SER A 304 8.92 1.98 13.25
N TYR A 305 10.09 2.60 13.10
CA TYR A 305 10.86 2.58 11.85
C TYR A 305 11.39 1.19 11.46
N ASP A 306 11.63 0.29 12.43
CA ASP A 306 12.13 -1.07 12.14
C ASP A 306 11.06 -1.92 11.42
N HIS A 307 9.80 -1.48 11.48
CA HIS A 307 8.66 -2.20 10.95
C HIS A 307 7.92 -1.41 9.86
N TYR A 308 8.40 -0.22 9.51
CA TYR A 308 7.86 0.58 8.42
C TYR A 308 8.52 0.19 7.09
N PRO A 309 7.75 -0.01 6.00
CA PRO A 309 6.29 0.01 5.92
C PRO A 309 5.71 -1.34 6.36
N TYR A 310 4.59 -1.33 7.09
CA TYR A 310 4.03 -2.53 7.73
C TYR A 310 3.34 -3.46 6.72
N TYR A 311 4.09 -4.13 5.85
CA TYR A 311 3.53 -4.98 4.79
C TYR A 311 3.07 -6.36 5.29
N LYS A 312 3.50 -6.78 6.48
CA LYS A 312 3.19 -8.10 7.05
C LYS A 312 2.84 -7.99 8.53
N LYS A 313 1.98 -8.91 8.99
CA LYS A 313 1.57 -9.05 10.41
C LYS A 313 2.72 -9.61 11.27
N PHE A 314 3.78 -8.82 11.47
CA PHE A 314 5.02 -9.22 12.15
C PHE A 314 4.76 -9.76 13.56
N TRP A 315 3.77 -9.20 14.25
CA TRP A 315 3.37 -9.58 15.61
C TRP A 315 2.86 -11.03 15.74
N LYS A 316 2.46 -11.69 14.65
CA LYS A 316 1.93 -13.06 14.70
C LYS A 316 3.00 -14.14 14.90
N LYS A 317 4.26 -13.83 14.58
CA LYS A 317 5.37 -14.80 14.64
C LYS A 317 6.42 -14.42 15.68
N ASP A 318 6.30 -13.25 16.28
CA ASP A 318 7.28 -12.73 17.21
C ASP A 318 7.03 -13.26 18.64
N LYS A 319 8.13 -13.57 19.35
CA LYS A 319 8.09 -13.97 20.76
C LYS A 319 7.99 -12.77 21.71
N ASN A 320 8.24 -11.57 21.20
CA ASN A 320 8.18 -10.31 21.93
C ASN A 320 6.74 -9.74 22.01
N THR A 321 5.77 -10.35 21.32
CA THR A 321 4.35 -10.04 21.48
C THR A 321 3.63 -11.06 22.35
N ILE A 322 2.63 -10.61 23.12
CA ILE A 322 1.71 -11.45 23.88
C ILE A 322 0.31 -11.17 23.38
N ARG A 323 -0.38 -12.23 22.99
CA ARG A 323 -1.80 -12.18 22.63
C ARG A 323 -2.65 -12.28 23.89
N VAL A 324 -3.43 -11.25 24.17
CA VAL A 324 -4.36 -11.19 25.31
C VAL A 324 -5.78 -10.89 24.82
N GLU A 325 -6.78 -11.14 25.65
CA GLU A 325 -8.17 -10.75 25.34
C GLU A 325 -8.29 -9.22 25.31
N MET A 326 -9.01 -8.71 24.31
CA MET A 326 -9.31 -7.30 24.16
C MET A 326 -10.46 -6.91 25.11
N ASN A 327 -10.11 -6.49 26.32
CA ASN A 327 -11.04 -6.10 27.37
C ASN A 327 -10.47 -4.93 28.22
N VAL A 328 -11.32 -4.32 29.04
CA VAL A 328 -10.98 -3.13 29.86
C VAL A 328 -9.78 -3.41 30.76
N GLU A 329 -9.74 -4.58 31.40
CA GLU A 329 -8.64 -4.94 32.31
C GLU A 329 -7.27 -4.92 31.61
N ASN A 330 -7.16 -5.54 30.43
CA ASN A 330 -5.90 -5.63 29.70
C ASN A 330 -5.50 -4.31 29.06
N PHE A 331 -6.46 -3.53 28.56
CA PHE A 331 -6.16 -2.22 27.98
C PHE A 331 -5.81 -1.20 29.07
N SER A 332 -6.48 -1.21 30.23
CA SER A 332 -6.07 -0.40 31.38
C SER A 332 -4.67 -0.77 31.90
N LYS A 333 -4.27 -2.05 31.87
CA LYS A 333 -2.88 -2.45 32.17
C LYS A 333 -1.88 -1.84 31.19
N LEU A 334 -2.20 -1.82 29.90
CA LEU A 334 -1.39 -1.13 28.89
C LEU A 334 -1.23 0.36 29.25
N LEU A 335 -2.33 1.06 29.53
CA LEU A 335 -2.30 2.48 29.90
C LEU A 335 -1.43 2.74 31.14
N LYS A 336 -1.60 1.95 32.21
CA LYS A 336 -0.81 2.09 33.44
C LYS A 336 0.68 1.82 33.20
N ASN A 337 1.02 0.81 32.40
CA ASN A 337 2.41 0.52 32.05
C ASN A 337 3.03 1.68 31.24
N THR A 338 2.28 2.26 30.30
CA THR A 338 2.73 3.43 29.54
C THR A 338 2.88 4.65 30.45
N LEU A 339 1.97 4.88 31.39
CA LEU A 339 2.07 5.95 32.40
C LEU A 339 3.32 5.81 33.28
N GLN A 340 3.59 4.61 33.79
CA GLN A 340 4.83 4.36 34.56
C GLN A 340 6.09 4.62 33.73
N ARG A 341 6.00 4.50 32.40
CA ARG A 341 7.10 4.85 31.51
C ARG A 341 7.26 6.35 31.33
N THR A 342 6.25 7.19 31.47
CA THR A 342 6.46 8.64 31.39
C THR A 342 7.12 9.21 32.65
N GLY A 343 7.26 8.42 33.72
CA GLY A 343 7.88 8.86 34.97
C GLY A 343 7.01 9.78 35.81
N ILE A 344 5.74 9.94 35.43
CA ILE A 344 4.72 10.71 36.15
C ILE A 344 4.10 9.75 37.17
N SER A 345 4.47 9.90 38.44
CA SER A 345 3.99 9.09 39.58
C SER A 345 2.78 9.70 40.25
#